data_AF-A0A7C2V595-F1
#
_entry.id   AF-A0A7C2V595-F1
#
_cell.length_a   1.000
_cell.length_b   1.000
_cell.length_c   1.000
_cell.angle_alpha   90.00
_cell.angle_beta   90.00
_cell.angle_gamma   90.00
#
_symmetry.space_group_name_H-M   'P 1'
#
loop_
_entity.id
_entity.type
_entity.pdbx_description
1 polymer ?
#
loop_
_entity_poly.entity_id
_entity_poly.type
_entity_poly.pdbx_seq_one_letter_code
_entity_poly.pdbx_strand_id
1 'polypeptide(L)'
;MKSEKRFVYVFLIDDMLVSVSFRGKLVSNADAKRSRDWAAVTALSTFGDASYILLVGPPPYPSWPKKEIHGSSTLSLPIGCSEEFRDHFQESQGVATLFLKLALELSGLGGV
;
A
#
# COMPACT_ATOMS: atom_id res chain seq x y z
N MET A 1 -4.97 10.38 23.88
CA MET A 1 -4.47 10.61 22.50
C MET A 1 -5.22 9.67 21.57
N LYS A 2 -5.87 10.17 20.51
CA LYS A 2 -6.42 9.29 19.46
C LYS A 2 -5.22 8.59 18.79
N SER A 3 -5.30 7.27 18.59
CA SER A 3 -4.29 6.55 17.82
C SER A 3 -4.22 7.19 16.43
N GLU A 4 -3.03 7.62 16.04
CA GLU A 4 -2.82 8.20 14.72
C GLU A 4 -3.00 7.12 13.66
N LYS A 5 -3.97 7.32 12.77
CA LYS A 5 -4.27 6.34 11.73
C LYS A 5 -3.26 6.47 10.59
N ARG A 6 -2.77 5.33 10.10
CA ARG A 6 -1.83 5.26 8.97
C ARG A 6 -2.48 4.55 7.80
N PHE A 7 -2.30 5.12 6.61
CA PHE A 7 -2.71 4.52 5.35
C PHE A 7 -1.48 3.95 4.66
N VAL A 8 -1.53 2.70 4.22
CA VAL A 8 -0.39 2.02 3.62
C VAL A 8 -0.77 1.50 2.23
N TYR A 9 0.05 1.81 1.25
CA TYR A 9 0.02 1.14 -0.04
C TYR A 9 1.06 0.02 0.00
N VAL A 10 0.71 -1.14 -0.55
CA VAL A 10 1.66 -2.22 -0.82
C VAL A 10 1.53 -2.60 -2.29
N PHE A 11 2.59 -2.40 -3.04
CA PHE A 11 2.68 -2.74 -4.45
C PHE A 11 3.41 -4.07 -4.61
N LEU A 12 2.86 -4.98 -5.41
CA LEU A 12 3.62 -6.12 -5.91
C LEU A 12 4.29 -5.71 -7.23
N ILE A 13 5.60 -5.52 -7.18
CA ILE A 13 6.44 -5.18 -8.33
C ILE A 13 7.37 -6.38 -8.58
N ASP A 14 7.12 -7.11 -9.67
CA ASP A 14 7.80 -8.36 -10.00
C ASP A 14 7.79 -9.40 -8.86
N ASP A 15 8.93 -9.63 -8.20
CA ASP A 15 9.09 -10.55 -7.07
C ASP A 15 9.20 -9.83 -5.71
N MET A 16 8.77 -8.57 -5.65
CA MET A 16 8.94 -7.72 -4.47
C MET A 16 7.63 -7.04 -4.04
N LEU A 17 7.33 -7.14 -2.74
CA LEU A 17 6.34 -6.30 -2.08
C LEU A 17 7.02 -5.01 -1.63
N VAL A 18 6.61 -3.89 -2.19
CA VAL A 18 7.09 -2.56 -1.83
C VAL A 18 5.97 -1.81 -1.13
N SER A 19 6.19 -1.34 0.09
CA SER A 19 5.20 -0.58 0.83
C SER A 19 5.62 0.85 1.10
N VAL A 20 4.61 1.72 1.20
CA VAL A 20 4.77 3.11 1.61
C VAL A 20 3.61 3.47 2.55
N SER A 21 3.97 4.04 3.70
CA SER A 21 3.05 4.46 4.75
C SER A 21 2.88 5.97 4.75
N PHE A 22 1.66 6.40 5.01
CA PHE A 22 1.24 7.80 5.01
C PHE A 22 0.67 8.22 6.35
N ARG A 23 0.99 9.46 6.72
CA ARG A 23 0.36 10.26 7.78
C ARG A 23 -0.27 11.48 7.11
N GLY A 24 -1.57 11.39 6.80
CA GLY A 24 -2.22 12.33 5.88
C GLY A 24 -1.54 12.28 4.51
N LYS A 25 -0.98 13.41 4.05
CA LYS A 25 -0.29 13.52 2.75
C LYS A 25 1.21 13.20 2.81
N LEU A 26 1.79 13.08 4.00
CA LEU A 26 3.23 12.89 4.17
C LEU A 26 3.60 11.41 4.22
N VAL A 27 4.66 11.05 3.50
CA VAL A 27 5.30 9.74 3.62
C VAL A 27 5.95 9.65 5.00
N SER A 28 5.54 8.66 5.78
CA SER A 28 6.06 8.43 7.14
C SER A 28 7.11 7.33 7.16
N ASN A 29 6.98 6.32 6.30
CA ASN A 29 7.92 5.21 6.17
C ASN A 29 7.75 4.50 4.81
N ALA A 30 8.76 3.78 4.36
CA ALA A 30 8.68 2.87 3.23
C ALA A 30 9.55 1.63 3.50
N ASP A 31 9.15 0.48 2.96
CA ASP A 31 9.84 -0.79 3.16
C ASP A 31 9.68 -1.70 1.95
N ALA A 32 10.51 -2.71 1.83
CA ALA A 32 10.44 -3.68 0.75
C ALA A 32 10.81 -5.09 1.22
N LYS A 33 10.10 -6.08 0.69
CA LYS A 33 10.36 -7.50 0.96
C LYS A 33 10.26 -8.30 -0.33
N ARG A 34 11.31 -9.05 -0.66
CA ARG A 34 11.29 -10.02 -1.76
C ARG A 34 10.29 -11.14 -1.42
N SER A 35 9.13 -11.10 -2.08
CA SER A 35 8.05 -12.07 -1.97
C SER A 35 6.99 -11.74 -3.03
N ARG A 36 6.34 -12.77 -3.57
CA ARG A 36 5.09 -12.65 -4.35
C ARG A 36 3.85 -13.03 -3.54
N ASP A 37 4.05 -13.56 -2.34
CA ASP A 37 3.00 -13.96 -1.43
C ASP A 37 2.57 -12.79 -0.56
N TRP A 38 1.31 -12.39 -0.66
CA TRP A 38 0.69 -11.34 0.14
C TRP A 38 0.72 -11.62 1.65
N ALA A 39 0.85 -12.87 2.11
CA ALA A 39 1.03 -13.16 3.53
C ALA A 39 2.31 -12.50 4.10
N ALA A 40 3.32 -12.29 3.24
CA ALA A 40 4.59 -11.67 3.59
C ALA A 40 4.48 -10.17 3.89
N VAL A 41 3.34 -9.53 3.60
CA VAL A 41 3.05 -8.14 3.98
C VAL A 41 3.21 -7.91 5.48
N THR A 42 2.90 -8.92 6.29
CA THR A 42 3.01 -8.86 7.76
C THR A 42 4.44 -8.64 8.27
N ALA A 43 5.44 -8.92 7.44
CA ALA A 43 6.85 -8.73 7.78
C ALA A 43 7.39 -7.35 7.34
N LEU A 44 6.58 -6.51 6.69
CA LEU A 44 6.96 -5.13 6.38
C LEU A 44 6.80 -4.27 7.63
N SER A 45 7.78 -3.41 7.90
CA SER A 45 7.74 -2.46 9.03
C SER A 45 6.54 -1.50 8.97
N THR A 46 6.00 -1.26 7.78
CA THR A 46 4.78 -0.46 7.58
C THR A 46 3.50 -1.16 8.04
N PHE A 47 3.50 -2.49 8.25
CA PHE A 47 2.28 -3.25 8.53
C PHE A 47 1.74 -3.04 9.94
N GLY A 48 2.62 -3.06 10.96
CA GLY A 48 2.23 -3.05 12.37
C GLY A 48 1.27 -1.91 12.72
N ASP A 49 1.61 -0.70 12.27
CA ASP A 49 0.91 0.54 12.61
C ASP A 49 -0.21 0.92 11.60
N ALA A 50 -0.39 0.13 10.54
CA ALA A 50 -1.39 0.43 9.51
C ALA A 50 -2.83 0.32 10.06
N SER A 51 -3.64 1.34 9.82
CA SER A 51 -5.10 1.28 10.03
C SER A 51 -5.81 0.83 8.75
N TYR A 52 -5.28 1.25 7.61
CA TYR A 52 -5.81 0.98 6.28
C TYR A 52 -4.69 0.47 5.38
N ILE A 53 -4.95 -0.56 4.59
CA ILE A 53 -3.98 -1.09 3.62
C ILE A 53 -4.65 -1.27 2.26
N LEU A 54 -4.02 -0.72 1.21
CA LEU A 54 -4.34 -1.05 -0.17
C LEU A 54 -3.24 -1.95 -0.75
N LEU A 55 -3.60 -3.18 -1.10
CA LEU A 55 -2.74 -4.09 -1.86
C LEU A 55 -2.95 -3.82 -3.35
N VAL A 56 -1.87 -3.56 -4.08
CA VAL A 56 -1.89 -3.22 -5.50
C VAL A 56 -1.09 -4.28 -6.27
N GLY A 57 -1.78 -5.12 -7.01
CA GLY A 57 -1.21 -6.23 -7.76
C GLY A 57 -2.21 -7.37 -7.94
N PRO A 58 -1.83 -8.50 -8.54
CA PRO A 58 -2.76 -9.61 -8.78
C PRO A 58 -3.31 -10.27 -7.49
N PRO A 59 -4.55 -10.80 -7.51
CA PRO A 59 -5.11 -11.64 -6.45
C PRO A 59 -4.35 -12.98 -6.33
N PRO A 60 -4.54 -13.77 -5.24
CA PRO A 60 -5.54 -13.65 -4.18
C PRO A 60 -5.11 -12.80 -2.99
N TYR A 61 -6.00 -11.94 -2.49
CA TYR A 61 -5.72 -11.07 -1.35
C TYR A 61 -6.14 -11.72 -0.03
N PRO A 62 -5.23 -11.81 0.96
CA PRO A 62 -5.57 -12.26 2.31
C PRO A 62 -6.38 -11.19 3.06
N SER A 63 -7.13 -11.64 4.05
CA SER A 63 -7.79 -10.77 5.03
C SER A 63 -7.03 -10.82 6.35
N TRP A 64 -6.96 -9.68 7.04
CA TRP A 64 -6.42 -9.63 8.40
C TRP A 64 -7.44 -9.01 9.35
N PRO A 65 -7.74 -9.66 10.49
CA PRO A 65 -8.65 -9.10 11.48
C PRO A 65 -8.14 -7.73 11.99
N LYS A 66 -9.07 -6.81 12.27
CA LYS A 66 -8.80 -5.49 12.89
C LYS A 66 -8.10 -4.44 12.02
N LYS A 67 -7.85 -4.74 10.74
CA LYS A 67 -7.37 -3.76 9.75
C LYS A 67 -8.36 -3.73 8.60
N GLU A 68 -8.62 -2.54 8.06
CA GLU A 68 -9.37 -2.44 6.81
C GLU A 68 -8.39 -2.61 5.65
N ILE A 69 -8.55 -3.68 4.89
CA ILE A 69 -7.60 -4.08 3.85
C ILE A 69 -8.39 -4.41 2.59
N HIS A 70 -7.97 -3.80 1.50
CA HIS A 70 -8.55 -4.03 0.19
C HIS A 70 -7.44 -4.35 -0.81
N GLY A 71 -7.75 -5.17 -1.80
CA GLY A 71 -6.85 -5.43 -2.90
C GLY A 71 -7.42 -4.94 -4.22
N SER A 72 -6.55 -4.42 -5.08
CA SER A 72 -6.87 -3.99 -6.43
C SER A 72 -5.75 -4.39 -7.38
N SER A 73 -6.09 -4.77 -8.60
CA SER A 73 -5.09 -5.10 -9.63
C SER A 73 -4.30 -3.88 -10.09
N THR A 74 -4.86 -2.69 -9.90
CA THR A 74 -4.25 -1.40 -10.26
C THR A 74 -4.40 -0.41 -9.11
N LEU A 75 -3.66 0.71 -9.16
CA LEU A 75 -3.79 1.76 -8.16
C LEU A 75 -5.13 2.51 -8.36
N SER A 76 -6.18 2.01 -7.74
CA SER A 76 -7.54 2.53 -7.83
C SER A 76 -8.28 2.40 -6.49
N LEU A 77 -9.30 3.26 -6.29
CA LEU A 77 -10.12 3.22 -5.09
C LEU A 77 -10.95 1.92 -5.06
N PRO A 78 -10.82 1.07 -4.02
CA PRO A 78 -11.58 -0.16 -3.93
C PRO A 78 -13.07 0.10 -3.66
N ILE A 79 -13.92 -0.77 -4.22
CA ILE A 79 -15.37 -0.74 -3.97
C ILE A 79 -15.64 -1.26 -2.56
N GLY A 80 -16.55 -0.61 -1.83
CA GLY A 80 -16.97 -1.06 -0.49
C GLY A 80 -16.01 -0.70 0.64
N CYS A 81 -15.00 0.14 0.40
CA CYS A 81 -14.19 0.72 1.47
C CYS A 81 -14.97 1.77 2.28
N SER A 82 -14.51 2.00 3.51
CA SER A 82 -15.05 3.03 4.38
C SER A 82 -14.80 4.44 3.85
N GLU A 83 -15.53 5.41 4.38
CA GLU A 83 -15.33 6.83 4.07
C GLU A 83 -13.93 7.29 4.46
N GLU A 84 -13.44 6.90 5.64
CA GLU A 84 -12.08 7.25 6.09
C GLU A 84 -11.00 6.64 5.19
N PHE A 85 -11.18 5.41 4.70
CA PHE A 85 -10.28 4.81 3.73
C PHE A 85 -10.23 5.62 2.44
N ARG A 86 -11.41 6.03 1.94
CA ARG A 86 -11.55 6.84 0.73
C ARG A 86 -10.87 8.19 0.88
N ASP A 87 -11.06 8.88 2.01
CA ASP A 87 -10.44 10.17 2.27
C ASP A 87 -8.91 10.06 2.29
N HIS A 88 -8.37 9.08 3.02
CA HIS A 88 -6.93 8.85 3.05
C HIS A 88 -6.36 8.46 1.68
N PHE A 89 -7.09 7.64 0.90
CA PHE A 89 -6.70 7.33 -0.47
C PHE A 89 -6.64 8.59 -1.34
N GLN A 90 -7.67 9.43 -1.29
CA GLN A 90 -7.72 10.67 -2.09
C GLN A 90 -6.61 11.65 -1.71
N GLU A 91 -6.27 11.74 -0.43
CA GLU A 91 -5.19 12.59 0.06
C GLU A 91 -3.80 12.13 -0.38
N SER A 92 -3.56 10.81 -0.47
CA SER A 92 -2.22 10.24 -0.65
C SER A 92 -1.95 9.61 -2.02
N GLN A 93 -2.98 9.34 -2.84
CA GLN A 93 -2.86 8.65 -4.13
C GLN A 93 -1.88 9.32 -5.11
N GLY A 94 -1.79 10.66 -5.11
CA GLY A 94 -0.89 11.39 -6.00
C GLY A 94 0.58 11.08 -5.69
N VAL A 95 0.93 11.07 -4.40
CA VAL A 95 2.28 10.73 -3.92
C VAL A 95 2.55 9.24 -4.08
N ALA A 96 1.57 8.38 -3.79
CA ALA A 96 1.68 6.94 -4.00
C ALA A 96 1.89 6.58 -5.48
N THR A 97 1.26 7.31 -6.41
CA THR A 97 1.46 7.16 -7.86
C THR A 97 2.88 7.53 -8.26
N LEU A 98 3.40 8.66 -7.76
CA LEU A 98 4.78 9.07 -8.03
C LEU A 98 5.77 8.04 -7.47
N PHE A 99 5.55 7.57 -6.26
CA PHE A 99 6.36 6.53 -5.62
C PHE A 99 6.38 5.24 -6.45
N LEU A 100 5.22 4.77 -6.91
CA LEU A 100 5.12 3.57 -7.75
C LEU A 100 5.89 3.74 -9.07
N LYS A 101 5.76 4.90 -9.73
CA LYS A 101 6.51 5.19 -10.97
C LYS A 101 8.02 5.10 -10.75
N LEU A 102 8.53 5.76 -9.71
CA LEU A 102 9.95 5.72 -9.36
C LEU A 102 10.41 4.29 -9.01
N ALA A 103 9.60 3.53 -8.28
CA ALA A 103 9.92 2.14 -7.94
C ALA A 103 9.99 1.24 -9.19
N LEU A 104 9.13 1.46 -10.18
CA LEU A 104 9.18 0.76 -11.46
C LEU A 104 10.40 1.16 -12.29
N GLU A 105 10.74 2.45 -12.36
CA GLU A 105 11.94 2.94 -13.05
C GLU A 105 13.21 2.31 -12.47
N LEU A 106 13.34 2.31 -11.13
CA LEU A 106 14.48 1.73 -10.43
C LEU A 106 14.60 0.21 -10.59
N SER A 107 13.49 -0.49 -10.80
CA SER A 107 13.49 -1.94 -11.05
C SER A 107 13.78 -2.31 -12.51
N GLY A 108 13.97 -1.32 -13.39
CA GLY A 108 14.15 -1.55 -14.83
C GLY A 108 12.85 -1.92 -15.57
N LEU A 109 11.70 -1.80 -14.90
CA LEU A 109 10.37 -2.03 -15.48
C LEU A 109 9.69 -0.73 -15.94
N GLY A 110 10.18 0.42 -15.49
CA GLY A 110 9.81 1.73 -15.98
C GLY A 110 10.57 2.03 -17.27
N GLY A 111 10.09 1.46 -18.37
CA GLY A 111 10.61 1.80 -19.69
C GLY A 111 10.43 3.30 -19.96
N VAL A 112 11.52 3.96 -20.36
CA VAL A 112 11.51 5.20 -21.13
C VAL A 112 11.04 4.88 -22.55
#